data_AF-A0A9W8ASF0-F1
#
_entry.id   AF-A0A9W8ASF0-F1
#
_cell.length_a   1.000
_cell.length_b   1.000
_cell.length_c   1.000
_cell.angle_alpha   90.00
_cell.angle_beta   90.00
_cell.angle_gamma   90.00
#
_symmetry.space_group_name_H-M   'P 1'
#
loop_
_entity.id
_entity.type
_entity.pdbx_description
1 polymer ?
#
loop_
_entity_poly.entity_id
_entity_poly.type
_entity_poly.pdbx_seq_one_letter_code
_entity_poly.pdbx_strand_id
1 'polypeptide(L)'
;MDIAYLPRLSPPEKLILRFAESNNMFEEKFVDGDQAEAQQEITVSRTDSSVGEVEPDGRKRHRRKTYIDLSSGQRKDSLTSKNKDRHFYDTKIFYQGIKIPIKIPLTLYREEVGEFFMSKLITTFANAQISAPRPLHPHLDSGSAQPHPLILLINALLTQKRIIFLGHTRPSGEVANYVLAACALGSGSGGVLRGFTNRAFPYTNLTSLDHLLKFPGFIAGVTNPAFEEHPQWWDVLCNIDTGRITVSPLLANPQRSMSPSHDVRKSVEVTITQSK
;
A
#
# COMPACT_ATOMS: atom_id res chain seq x y z
N MET A 1 13.25 9.48 -19.82
CA MET A 1 12.35 8.31 -19.75
C MET A 1 11.19 8.61 -20.67
N ASP A 2 10.96 7.80 -21.70
CA ASP A 2 9.80 7.96 -22.56
C ASP A 2 8.61 7.18 -21.97
N ILE A 3 7.52 7.89 -21.70
CA ILE A 3 6.27 7.36 -21.15
C ILE A 3 5.06 7.71 -22.02
N ALA A 4 5.30 8.23 -23.24
CA ALA A 4 4.23 8.72 -24.12
C ALA A 4 3.24 7.61 -24.50
N TYR A 5 3.74 6.36 -24.60
CA TYR A 5 2.95 5.18 -24.97
C TYR A 5 2.60 4.28 -23.78
N LEU A 6 2.61 4.83 -22.56
CA LEU A 6 2.21 4.06 -21.38
C LEU A 6 0.70 3.73 -21.46
N PRO A 7 0.30 2.45 -21.42
CA PRO A 7 -1.10 2.05 -21.51
C PRO A 7 -1.90 2.61 -20.34
N ARG A 8 -3.07 3.18 -20.64
CA ARG A 8 -3.99 3.69 -19.62
C ARG A 8 -4.94 2.59 -19.19
N LEU A 9 -4.59 1.93 -18.09
CA LEU A 9 -5.44 0.91 -17.46
C LEU A 9 -6.38 1.54 -16.42
N SER A 10 -7.66 1.16 -16.50
CA SER A 10 -8.66 1.52 -15.49
C SER A 10 -8.41 0.74 -14.17
N PRO A 11 -8.94 1.19 -13.02
CA PRO A 11 -8.77 0.46 -11.75
C PRO A 11 -9.17 -1.03 -11.80
N PRO A 12 -10.31 -1.44 -12.38
CA PRO A 12 -10.65 -2.87 -12.47
C PRO A 12 -9.73 -3.63 -13.42
N GLU A 13 -9.27 -3.02 -14.52
CA GLU A 13 -8.32 -3.67 -15.43
C GLU A 13 -6.97 -3.89 -14.76
N LYS A 14 -6.49 -2.94 -13.97
CA LYS A 14 -5.28 -3.11 -13.14
C LYS A 14 -5.45 -4.23 -12.13
N LEU A 15 -6.63 -4.33 -11.51
CA LEU A 15 -6.95 -5.41 -10.57
C LEU A 15 -6.92 -6.76 -11.28
N ILE A 16 -7.59 -6.89 -12.43
CA ILE A 16 -7.59 -8.11 -13.24
C ILE A 16 -6.16 -8.46 -13.66
N LEU A 17 -5.41 -7.51 -14.22
CA LEU A 17 -4.03 -7.72 -14.64
C LEU A 17 -3.15 -8.18 -13.46
N ARG A 18 -3.35 -7.63 -12.26
CA ARG A 18 -2.57 -8.02 -11.06
C ARG A 18 -2.81 -9.47 -10.61
N PHE A 19 -4.03 -9.99 -10.79
CA PHE A 19 -4.38 -11.35 -10.39
C PHE A 19 -4.30 -12.36 -11.54
N ALA A 20 -4.12 -11.88 -12.77
CA ALA A 20 -3.97 -12.73 -13.93
C ALA A 20 -2.57 -13.34 -13.96
N GLU A 21 -2.49 -14.66 -14.15
CA GLU A 21 -1.23 -15.34 -14.45
C GLU A 21 -0.84 -15.21 -15.93
N SER A 22 -1.79 -14.77 -16.77
CA SER A 22 -1.58 -14.59 -18.19
C SER A 22 -0.82 -13.30 -18.48
N ASN A 23 0.36 -13.45 -19.06
CA ASN A 23 1.24 -12.34 -19.43
C ASN A 23 0.70 -11.46 -20.57
N ASN A 24 -0.36 -11.90 -21.26
CA ASN A 24 -0.86 -11.30 -22.50
C ASN A 24 -2.24 -10.66 -22.32
N MET A 25 -2.58 -10.22 -21.11
CA MET A 25 -3.84 -9.51 -20.87
C MET A 25 -3.80 -8.08 -21.42
N PHE A 26 -4.91 -7.64 -22.01
CA PHE A 26 -5.11 -6.29 -22.54
C PHE A 26 -4.12 -5.86 -23.63
N GLU A 27 -3.64 -6.80 -24.47
CA GLU A 27 -2.68 -6.54 -25.56
C GLU A 27 -3.11 -5.40 -26.49
N GLU A 28 -4.42 -5.24 -26.71
CA GLU A 28 -4.98 -4.19 -27.56
C GLU A 28 -4.59 -2.77 -27.11
N LYS A 29 -4.26 -2.59 -25.82
CA LYS A 29 -3.87 -1.30 -25.25
C LYS A 29 -2.39 -0.98 -25.39
N PHE A 30 -1.58 -1.93 -25.85
CA PHE A 30 -0.14 -1.76 -26.02
C PHE A 30 0.29 -1.63 -27.50
N VAL A 31 -0.64 -1.80 -28.44
CA VAL A 31 -0.38 -1.80 -29.88
C VAL A 31 0.34 -0.53 -30.34
N ASP A 32 -0.10 0.64 -29.86
CA ASP A 32 0.51 1.93 -30.23
C ASP A 32 1.98 2.04 -29.78
N GLY A 33 2.30 1.49 -28.60
CA GLY A 33 3.66 1.47 -28.06
C GLY A 33 4.56 0.49 -28.80
N ASP A 34 4.06 -0.71 -29.09
CA ASP A 34 4.83 -1.74 -29.81
C ASP A 34 5.10 -1.31 -31.26
N GLN A 35 4.18 -0.58 -31.90
CA GLN A 35 4.39 0.01 -33.23
C GLN A 35 5.45 1.13 -33.21
N ALA A 36 5.44 1.98 -32.18
CA ALA A 36 6.44 3.03 -32.01
C ALA A 36 7.85 2.46 -31.74
N GLU A 37 7.96 1.43 -30.91
CA GLU A 37 9.23 0.71 -30.68
C GLU A 37 9.79 0.12 -31.99
N ALA A 38 8.94 -0.55 -32.79
CA ALA A 38 9.34 -1.14 -34.06
C ALA A 38 9.84 -0.09 -35.07
N GLN A 39 9.21 1.08 -35.13
CA GLN A 39 9.65 2.18 -35.99
C GLN A 39 11.00 2.76 -35.54
N GLN A 40 11.25 2.83 -34.23
CA GLN A 40 12.53 3.32 -33.70
C GLN A 40 13.68 2.34 -34.01
N GLU A 41 13.48 1.02 -33.86
CA GLU A 41 14.52 0.03 -34.17
C GLU A 41 14.91 0.02 -35.67
N ILE A 42 13.94 0.20 -36.56
CA ILE A 42 14.19 0.32 -38.01
C ILE A 42 14.98 1.59 -38.34
N THR A 43 14.80 2.68 -37.59
CA THR A 43 15.49 3.95 -37.83
C THR A 43 16.95 3.90 -37.32
N VAL A 44 17.19 3.28 -36.16
CA VAL A 44 18.54 3.12 -35.58
C VAL A 44 19.40 2.17 -36.42
N SER A 45 18.82 1.09 -36.95
CA SER A 45 19.56 0.15 -37.82
C SER A 45 19.94 0.74 -39.19
N ARG A 46 19.24 1.78 -39.68
CA ARG A 46 19.59 2.48 -40.93
C ARG A 46 20.70 3.51 -40.77
N THR A 47 20.87 4.06 -39.57
CA THR A 47 21.85 5.12 -39.29
C THR A 47 23.24 4.57 -38.95
N ASP A 48 23.34 3.32 -38.49
CA ASP A 48 24.63 2.66 -38.23
C ASP A 48 25.35 2.15 -39.50
N SER A 49 24.66 2.22 -40.65
CA SER A 49 25.18 1.78 -41.96
C SER A 49 25.72 2.90 -42.85
N SER A 50 25.87 4.15 -42.35
CA SER A 50 26.27 5.30 -43.17
C SER A 50 27.66 5.89 -42.88
N VAL A 51 28.62 5.09 -42.38
CA VAL A 51 30.03 5.49 -42.30
C VAL A 51 30.93 4.34 -42.78
N GLY A 52 31.51 4.46 -43.98
CA GLY A 52 32.62 3.59 -44.44
C GLY A 52 32.65 3.23 -45.93
N GLU A 53 33.20 4.15 -46.73
CA GLU A 53 34.05 3.98 -47.94
C GLU A 53 33.58 3.23 -49.21
N VAL A 54 34.00 3.82 -50.33
CA VAL A 54 33.80 3.46 -51.74
C VAL A 54 35.05 2.74 -52.25
N GLU A 55 34.91 1.53 -52.81
CA GLU A 55 35.58 1.01 -54.03
C GLU A 55 35.11 -0.45 -54.33
N PRO A 56 35.23 -0.95 -55.58
CA PRO A 56 34.35 -1.98 -56.13
C PRO A 56 34.97 -3.38 -56.21
N ASP A 57 34.10 -4.32 -56.62
CA ASP A 57 34.36 -5.66 -57.13
C ASP A 57 34.27 -6.83 -56.13
N GLY A 58 33.56 -7.89 -56.56
CA GLY A 58 33.37 -9.13 -55.78
C GLY A 58 31.91 -9.50 -55.50
N ARG A 59 31.27 -10.12 -56.50
CA ARG A 59 29.98 -10.84 -56.45
C ARG A 59 29.63 -11.45 -55.08
N LYS A 60 28.70 -10.85 -54.34
CA LYS A 60 27.84 -11.55 -53.36
C LYS A 60 26.40 -11.09 -53.51
N ARG A 61 25.54 -11.98 -54.02
CA ARG A 61 24.10 -11.76 -54.18
C ARG A 61 23.48 -11.37 -52.84
N HIS A 62 23.13 -10.09 -52.68
CA HIS A 62 22.23 -9.64 -51.63
C HIS A 62 20.89 -10.37 -51.78
N ARG A 63 20.65 -11.39 -50.94
CA ARG A 63 19.29 -11.90 -50.74
C ARG A 63 18.52 -10.86 -49.93
N ARG A 64 17.91 -9.89 -50.62
CA ARG A 64 16.74 -9.17 -50.09
C ARG A 64 15.70 -10.22 -49.73
N LYS A 65 15.52 -10.51 -48.44
CA LYS A 65 14.40 -11.32 -47.95
C LYS A 65 13.16 -10.42 -47.86
N THR A 66 12.62 -10.04 -49.00
CA THR A 66 11.21 -9.63 -49.10
C THR A 66 10.44 -10.87 -49.52
N TYR A 67 10.14 -11.74 -48.56
CA TYR A 67 9.14 -12.78 -48.78
C TYR A 67 7.78 -12.14 -48.54
N ILE A 68 7.04 -11.88 -49.62
CA ILE A 68 5.60 -11.63 -49.57
C ILE A 68 4.98 -13.02 -49.47
N ASP A 69 4.49 -13.35 -48.29
CA ASP A 69 3.70 -14.55 -48.07
C ASP A 69 2.30 -14.30 -48.65
N LEU A 70 1.98 -14.97 -49.76
CA LEU A 70 0.68 -14.89 -50.44
C LEU A 70 -0.37 -15.82 -49.80
N SER A 71 -0.01 -16.52 -48.72
CA SER A 71 -0.93 -17.35 -47.95
C SER A 71 -1.29 -16.66 -46.64
N SER A 72 -2.57 -16.28 -46.52
CA SER A 72 -3.22 -15.62 -45.40
C SER A 72 -3.05 -14.09 -45.30
N GLY A 73 -4.13 -13.37 -45.65
CA GLY A 73 -4.35 -11.96 -45.29
C GLY A 73 -4.58 -11.75 -43.80
N GLN A 74 -3.92 -12.51 -42.93
CA GLN A 74 -3.88 -12.26 -41.50
C GLN A 74 -2.62 -11.46 -41.20
N ARG A 75 -2.82 -10.21 -40.80
CA ARG A 75 -1.78 -9.29 -40.38
C ARG A 75 -0.79 -10.02 -39.46
N LYS A 76 0.46 -10.06 -39.90
CA LYS A 76 1.62 -10.58 -39.15
C LYS A 76 2.02 -9.61 -38.02
N ASP A 77 1.04 -9.01 -37.34
CA ASP A 77 1.22 -8.09 -36.21
C ASP A 77 1.22 -8.83 -34.86
N SER A 78 0.95 -10.14 -34.85
CA SER A 78 0.68 -10.91 -33.60
C SER A 78 1.86 -11.74 -33.07
N LEU A 79 2.97 -11.90 -33.81
CA LEU A 79 4.05 -12.81 -33.41
C LEU A 79 5.12 -12.19 -32.50
N THR A 80 5.23 -10.87 -32.42
CA THR A 80 6.17 -10.18 -31.51
C THR A 80 5.60 -9.91 -30.12
N SER A 81 4.26 -9.95 -29.97
CA SER A 81 3.55 -9.68 -28.71
C SER A 81 3.45 -10.88 -27.76
N LYS A 82 3.44 -12.11 -28.28
CA LYS A 82 2.98 -13.30 -27.53
C LYS A 82 3.81 -13.69 -26.30
N ASN A 83 5.00 -13.14 -26.11
CA ASN A 83 5.89 -13.44 -24.98
C ASN A 83 6.27 -12.20 -24.13
N LYS A 84 5.71 -11.01 -24.41
CA LYS A 84 6.04 -9.80 -23.65
C LYS A 84 5.14 -9.72 -22.43
N ASP A 85 5.74 -9.67 -21.26
CA ASP A 85 5.00 -9.57 -19.99
C ASP A 85 4.30 -8.22 -19.86
N ARG A 86 2.98 -8.21 -20.02
CA ARG A 86 2.14 -7.00 -19.95
C ARG A 86 1.93 -6.49 -18.52
N HIS A 87 2.42 -7.18 -17.49
CA HIS A 87 2.48 -6.62 -16.13
C HIS A 87 3.47 -5.45 -16.04
N PHE A 88 4.44 -5.40 -16.96
CA PHE A 88 5.46 -4.37 -17.02
C PHE A 88 5.39 -3.62 -18.35
N TYR A 89 5.70 -2.33 -18.27
CA TYR A 89 5.97 -1.49 -19.41
C TYR A 89 7.48 -1.31 -19.54
N ASP A 90 8.05 -1.88 -20.60
CA ASP A 90 9.46 -1.74 -20.91
C ASP A 90 9.73 -0.35 -21.52
N THR A 91 10.69 0.40 -20.98
CA THR A 91 11.16 1.68 -21.50
C THR A 91 12.67 1.81 -21.33
N LYS A 92 13.29 2.82 -21.94
CA LYS A 92 14.74 3.06 -21.86
C LYS A 92 14.99 4.48 -21.38
N ILE A 93 15.97 4.66 -20.50
CA ILE A 93 16.49 5.97 -20.10
C ILE A 93 17.90 6.15 -20.66
N PHE A 94 18.22 7.37 -21.07
CA PHE A 94 19.57 7.75 -21.48
C PHE A 94 20.26 8.41 -20.30
N TYR A 95 21.36 7.80 -19.85
CA TYR A 95 22.20 8.34 -18.78
C TYR A 95 23.66 8.30 -19.24
N GLN A 96 24.31 9.47 -19.33
CA GLN A 96 25.71 9.60 -19.77
C GLN A 96 26.01 8.87 -21.10
N GLY A 97 25.10 8.94 -22.08
CA GLY A 97 25.26 8.25 -23.37
C GLY A 97 24.94 6.75 -23.35
N ILE A 98 24.66 6.16 -22.18
CA ILE A 98 24.29 4.76 -22.01
C ILE A 98 22.75 4.65 -21.97
N LYS A 99 22.20 3.74 -22.78
CA LYS A 99 20.77 3.39 -22.76
C LYS A 99 20.52 2.33 -21.69
N ILE A 100 19.93 2.71 -20.57
CA ILE A 100 19.58 1.80 -19.47
C ILE A 100 18.12 1.35 -19.65
N PRO A 101 17.84 0.04 -19.78
CA PRO A 101 16.48 -0.48 -19.84
C PRO A 101 15.82 -0.43 -18.45
N ILE A 102 14.56 -0.02 -18.39
CA ILE A 102 13.75 0.06 -17.19
C ILE A 102 12.42 -0.64 -17.45
N LYS A 103 11.93 -1.37 -16.45
CA LYS A 103 10.59 -1.96 -16.44
C LYS A 103 9.72 -1.22 -15.45
N ILE A 104 8.63 -0.63 -15.91
CA ILE A 104 7.66 0.09 -15.08
C ILE A 104 6.49 -0.86 -14.79
N PRO A 105 6.24 -1.26 -13.53
CA PRO A 105 5.10 -2.10 -13.21
C PRO A 105 3.78 -1.35 -13.38
N LEU A 106 2.83 -1.95 -14.10
CA LEU A 106 1.52 -1.34 -14.39
C LEU A 106 0.44 -1.66 -13.34
N THR A 107 0.70 -2.66 -12.51
CA THR A 107 -0.22 -3.21 -11.50
C THR A 107 -0.15 -2.52 -10.14
N LEU A 108 0.78 -1.57 -9.95
CA LEU A 108 0.90 -0.82 -8.71
C LEU A 108 -0.22 0.21 -8.54
N TYR A 109 -0.80 0.25 -7.34
CA TYR A 109 -1.74 1.31 -6.96
C TYR A 109 -1.00 2.56 -6.47
N ARG A 110 -1.65 3.73 -6.59
CA ARG A 110 -1.07 5.01 -6.15
C ARG A 110 -0.78 5.08 -4.65
N GLU A 111 -1.52 4.32 -3.87
CA GLU A 111 -1.43 4.30 -2.41
C GLU A 111 -0.95 2.96 -1.88
N GLU A 112 -0.40 2.15 -2.77
CA GLU A 112 0.25 0.92 -2.39
C GLU A 112 1.49 1.25 -1.56
N VAL A 113 1.52 0.67 -0.37
CA VAL A 113 2.68 0.74 0.52
C VAL A 113 3.69 -0.28 -0.01
N GLY A 114 4.99 0.03 0.10
CA GLY A 114 6.09 -0.84 -0.36
C GLY A 114 6.14 -2.20 0.33
N GLU A 115 7.26 -2.92 0.28
CA GLU A 115 7.33 -4.28 0.83
C GLU A 115 6.97 -4.33 2.32
N PHE A 116 6.04 -5.22 2.69
CA PHE A 116 5.63 -5.49 4.07
C PHE A 116 5.38 -6.98 4.27
N PHE A 117 5.48 -7.45 5.51
CA PHE A 117 5.25 -8.84 5.87
C PHE A 117 3.92 -9.00 6.60
N MET A 118 2.84 -9.20 5.83
CA MET A 118 1.50 -9.41 6.40
C MET A 118 1.45 -10.64 7.31
N SER A 119 2.16 -11.70 6.95
CA SER A 119 2.26 -12.93 7.75
C SER A 119 2.78 -12.65 9.16
N LYS A 120 3.81 -11.80 9.32
CA LYS A 120 4.32 -11.43 10.64
C LYS A 120 3.26 -10.72 11.50
N LEU A 121 2.55 -9.76 10.92
CA LEU A 121 1.46 -9.06 11.62
C LEU A 121 0.38 -10.05 12.07
N ILE A 122 -0.10 -10.89 11.16
CA ILE A 122 -1.16 -11.86 11.46
C ILE A 122 -0.68 -12.86 12.50
N THR A 123 0.50 -13.47 12.34
CA THR A 123 0.99 -14.48 13.29
C THR A 123 1.22 -13.88 14.69
N THR A 124 1.73 -12.66 14.79
CA THR A 124 1.93 -11.98 16.09
C THR A 124 0.60 -11.64 16.77
N PHE A 125 -0.40 -11.17 16.01
CA PHE A 125 -1.66 -10.66 16.59
C PHE A 125 -2.86 -11.61 16.49
N ALA A 126 -2.75 -12.75 15.81
CA ALA A 126 -3.83 -13.73 15.71
C ALA A 126 -4.20 -14.30 17.09
N ASN A 127 -3.20 -14.63 17.90
CA ASN A 127 -3.40 -15.16 19.25
C ASN A 127 -3.17 -14.11 20.34
N ALA A 128 -3.13 -12.83 19.96
CA ALA A 128 -2.86 -11.75 20.89
C ALA A 128 -3.90 -11.70 22.01
N GLN A 129 -3.43 -11.35 23.20
CA GLN A 129 -4.32 -11.08 24.32
C GLN A 129 -4.65 -9.58 24.32
N ILE A 130 -5.93 -9.25 24.43
CA ILE A 130 -6.36 -7.87 24.62
C ILE A 130 -6.25 -7.57 26.12
N SER A 131 -5.48 -6.54 26.48
CA SER A 131 -5.24 -6.20 27.88
C SER A 131 -6.57 -5.82 28.57
N ALA A 132 -6.85 -6.46 29.71
CA ALA A 132 -8.04 -6.22 30.54
C ALA A 132 -7.61 -5.72 31.93
N PRO A 133 -8.35 -4.82 32.58
CA PRO A 133 -9.67 -4.29 32.21
C PRO A 133 -9.60 -3.18 31.15
N ARG A 134 -10.54 -3.18 30.20
CA ARG A 134 -10.65 -2.14 29.16
C ARG A 134 -12.05 -1.52 29.13
N PRO A 135 -12.17 -0.21 28.85
CA PRO A 135 -13.47 0.41 28.59
C PRO A 135 -14.04 -0.08 27.26
N LEU A 136 -15.32 -0.45 27.25
CA LEU A 136 -16.02 -0.85 26.03
C LEU A 136 -16.27 0.37 25.13
N HIS A 137 -15.84 0.28 23.87
CA HIS A 137 -16.00 1.35 22.88
C HIS A 137 -16.84 0.87 21.68
N PRO A 138 -17.97 1.53 21.37
CA PRO A 138 -18.90 1.08 20.32
C PRO A 138 -18.26 0.85 18.95
N HIS A 139 -17.30 1.71 18.56
CA HIS A 139 -16.63 1.59 17.26
C HIS A 139 -15.50 0.55 17.20
N LEU A 140 -15.04 0.02 18.34
CA LEU A 140 -13.94 -0.96 18.37
C LEU A 140 -14.43 -2.37 18.66
N ASP A 141 -15.42 -2.50 19.53
CA ASP A 141 -15.90 -3.78 20.04
C ASP A 141 -16.99 -4.43 19.18
N SER A 142 -17.60 -3.68 18.25
CA SER A 142 -18.64 -4.16 17.31
C SER A 142 -19.72 -5.05 17.96
N GLY A 143 -20.11 -4.74 19.20
CA GLY A 143 -21.12 -5.49 19.97
C GLY A 143 -20.62 -6.72 20.73
N SER A 144 -19.32 -7.05 20.63
CA SER A 144 -18.71 -8.16 21.37
C SER A 144 -17.83 -7.65 22.52
N ALA A 145 -17.99 -8.21 23.72
CA ALA A 145 -17.16 -7.82 24.87
C ALA A 145 -15.69 -8.27 24.71
N GLN A 146 -15.41 -9.23 23.83
CA GLN A 146 -14.08 -9.78 23.53
C GLN A 146 -13.95 -10.02 22.01
N PRO A 147 -13.74 -8.96 21.20
CA PRO A 147 -13.48 -9.11 19.78
C PRO A 147 -12.13 -9.79 19.58
N HIS A 148 -11.96 -10.44 18.43
CA HIS A 148 -10.64 -10.95 18.04
C HIS A 148 -9.65 -9.78 17.88
N PRO A 149 -8.38 -9.89 18.33
CA PRO A 149 -7.43 -8.77 18.31
C PRO A 149 -7.22 -8.15 16.92
N LEU A 150 -7.18 -8.98 15.88
CA LEU A 150 -7.12 -8.48 14.50
C LEU A 150 -8.35 -7.68 14.08
N ILE A 151 -9.54 -8.07 14.53
CA ILE A 151 -10.78 -7.33 14.24
C ILE A 151 -10.77 -5.99 14.97
N LEU A 152 -10.31 -5.96 16.22
CA LEU A 152 -10.11 -4.71 16.96
C LEU A 152 -9.13 -3.78 16.23
N LEU A 153 -8.00 -4.32 15.76
CA LEU A 153 -7.01 -3.56 14.99
C LEU A 153 -7.61 -3.02 13.68
N ILE A 154 -8.34 -3.84 12.93
CA ILE A 154 -9.02 -3.41 11.70
C ILE A 154 -10.05 -2.31 12.01
N ASN A 155 -10.87 -2.48 13.04
CA ASN A 155 -11.84 -1.46 13.46
C ASN A 155 -11.15 -0.15 13.86
N ALA A 156 -10.03 -0.21 14.57
CA ALA A 156 -9.23 0.96 14.91
C ALA A 156 -8.68 1.66 13.65
N LEU A 157 -8.20 0.88 12.67
CA LEU A 157 -7.71 1.39 11.39
C LEU A 157 -8.83 2.07 10.58
N LEU A 158 -10.01 1.44 10.51
CA LEU A 158 -11.16 1.97 9.78
C LEU A 158 -11.74 3.23 10.44
N THR A 159 -11.77 3.27 11.76
CA THR A 159 -12.31 4.39 12.55
C THR A 159 -11.31 5.52 12.78
N GLN A 160 -10.17 5.47 12.07
CA GLN A 160 -9.11 6.48 12.09
C GLN A 160 -8.59 6.77 13.51
N LYS A 161 -8.42 5.74 14.34
CA LYS A 161 -7.84 5.91 15.68
C LYS A 161 -6.33 6.12 15.62
N ARG A 162 -5.78 6.65 16.72
CA ARG A 162 -4.33 6.81 16.91
C ARG A 162 -3.74 5.47 17.35
N ILE A 163 -3.08 4.78 16.43
CA ILE A 163 -2.53 3.44 16.62
C ILE A 163 -1.01 3.53 16.70
N ILE A 164 -0.43 2.93 17.73
CA ILE A 164 1.02 2.86 17.92
C ILE A 164 1.46 1.41 18.00
N PHE A 165 2.48 1.06 17.21
CA PHE A 165 3.22 -0.19 17.30
C PHE A 165 4.48 0.02 18.12
N LEU A 166 4.56 -0.62 19.29
CA LEU A 166 5.71 -0.55 20.19
C LEU A 166 6.55 -1.81 20.04
N GLY A 167 7.82 -1.64 19.68
CA GLY A 167 8.83 -2.71 19.71
C GLY A 167 10.07 -2.22 20.45
N HIS A 168 10.10 -2.38 21.77
CA HIS A 168 11.22 -1.92 22.58
C HIS A 168 12.48 -2.76 22.32
N THR A 169 12.31 -4.07 22.18
CA THR A 169 13.44 -5.01 21.97
C THR A 169 13.71 -5.30 20.49
N ARG A 170 13.04 -4.59 19.59
CA ARG A 170 13.04 -4.86 18.15
C ARG A 170 13.69 -3.74 17.36
N PRO A 171 14.38 -4.04 16.24
CA PRO A 171 14.93 -3.00 15.38
C PRO A 171 13.79 -2.17 14.78
N SER A 172 14.04 -0.87 14.60
CA SER A 172 13.05 0.06 14.03
C SER A 172 12.55 -0.36 12.65
N GLY A 173 13.39 -1.02 11.84
CA GLY A 173 12.98 -1.58 10.56
C GLY A 173 11.93 -2.68 10.68
N GLU A 174 11.99 -3.51 11.72
CA GLU A 174 10.95 -4.52 11.97
C GLU A 174 9.64 -3.85 12.42
N VAL A 175 9.71 -2.86 13.31
CA VAL A 175 8.54 -2.07 13.73
C VAL A 175 7.88 -1.37 12.54
N ALA A 176 8.68 -0.78 11.64
CA ALA A 176 8.19 -0.17 10.41
C ALA A 176 7.42 -1.17 9.54
N ASN A 177 7.89 -2.41 9.41
CA ASN A 177 7.18 -3.44 8.66
C ASN A 177 5.80 -3.75 9.23
N TYR A 178 5.62 -3.73 10.56
CA TYR A 178 4.30 -3.88 11.19
C TYR A 178 3.38 -2.69 10.86
N VAL A 179 3.90 -1.46 10.88
CA VAL A 179 3.15 -0.27 10.49
C VAL A 179 2.69 -0.36 9.03
N LEU A 180 3.60 -0.70 8.12
CA LEU A 180 3.27 -0.85 6.69
C LEU A 180 2.29 -1.99 6.45
N ALA A 181 2.45 -3.12 7.15
CA ALA A 181 1.50 -4.23 7.08
C ALA A 181 0.11 -3.83 7.58
N ALA A 182 0.02 -3.04 8.66
CA ALA A 182 -1.25 -2.52 9.17
C ALA A 182 -1.89 -1.53 8.19
N CYS A 183 -1.10 -0.68 7.55
CA CYS A 183 -1.55 0.22 6.49
C CYS A 183 -2.10 -0.58 5.30
N ALA A 184 -1.40 -1.62 4.86
CA ALA A 184 -1.86 -2.48 3.78
C ALA A 184 -3.13 -3.26 4.14
N LEU A 185 -3.24 -3.73 5.39
CA LEU A 185 -4.43 -4.41 5.91
C LEU A 185 -5.65 -3.49 5.88
N GLY A 186 -5.51 -2.24 6.34
CA GLY A 186 -6.60 -1.28 6.37
C GLY A 186 -6.94 -0.70 4.99
N SER A 187 -5.94 -0.46 4.13
CA SER A 187 -6.13 0.09 2.79
C SER A 187 -6.58 -0.96 1.75
N GLY A 188 -6.37 -2.26 2.05
CA GLY A 188 -6.52 -3.33 1.06
C GLY A 188 -5.43 -3.24 -0.01
N SER A 189 -4.18 -3.04 0.41
CA SER A 189 -3.00 -2.88 -0.47
C SER A 189 -3.12 -1.74 -1.50
N GLY A 190 -3.82 -0.64 -1.14
CA GLY A 190 -4.04 0.51 -2.04
C GLY A 190 -5.24 0.37 -2.99
N GLY A 191 -5.94 -0.78 -2.95
CA GLY A 191 -7.07 -1.07 -3.84
C GLY A 191 -8.43 -0.64 -3.32
N VAL A 192 -8.63 -0.56 -1.98
CA VAL A 192 -9.96 -0.38 -1.38
C VAL A 192 -10.12 1.01 -0.77
N LEU A 193 -9.32 1.34 0.25
CA LEU A 193 -9.43 2.58 1.00
C LEU A 193 -8.20 3.46 0.80
N ARG A 194 -8.46 4.77 0.71
CA ARG A 194 -7.45 5.78 0.45
C ARG A 194 -7.09 6.60 1.70
N GLY A 195 -5.92 7.23 1.69
CA GLY A 195 -5.42 8.14 2.72
C GLY A 195 -4.64 7.47 3.85
N PHE A 196 -4.40 6.15 3.78
CA PHE A 196 -3.62 5.43 4.79
C PHE A 196 -2.14 5.84 4.77
N THR A 197 -1.57 6.06 3.59
CA THR A 197 -0.18 6.51 3.40
C THR A 197 0.07 7.89 4.02
N ASN A 198 -0.91 8.79 3.95
CA ASN A 198 -0.79 10.17 4.46
C ASN A 198 -0.74 10.27 5.99
N ARG A 199 -1.18 9.22 6.69
CA ARG A 199 -1.22 9.14 8.16
C ARG A 199 -0.34 8.03 8.73
N ALA A 200 0.46 7.39 7.88
CA ALA A 200 1.38 6.33 8.25
C ALA A 200 2.74 6.92 8.56
N PHE A 201 3.24 6.64 9.76
CA PHE A 201 4.56 7.04 10.23
C PHE A 201 5.33 5.75 10.56
N PRO A 202 6.06 5.17 9.59
CA PRO A 202 6.74 3.88 9.76
C PRO A 202 7.65 3.88 11.00
N TYR A 203 8.22 5.03 11.32
CA TYR A 203 8.95 5.26 12.54
C TYR A 203 8.74 6.70 13.04
N THR A 204 8.57 6.88 14.34
CA THR A 204 8.49 8.19 14.98
C THR A 204 9.25 8.23 16.31
N ASN A 205 9.63 9.42 16.73
CA ASN A 205 10.38 9.70 17.94
C ASN A 205 9.63 10.68 18.85
N LEU A 206 10.08 10.80 20.11
CA LEU A 206 9.47 11.72 21.07
C LEU A 206 9.58 13.19 20.65
N THR A 207 10.64 13.57 19.92
CA THR A 207 10.83 14.95 19.47
C THR A 207 9.79 15.41 18.45
N SER A 208 9.24 14.47 17.67
CA SER A 208 8.21 14.75 16.66
C SER A 208 6.79 14.47 17.17
N LEU A 209 6.63 14.18 18.46
CA LEU A 209 5.34 13.82 19.06
C LEU A 209 4.30 14.93 18.89
N ASP A 210 4.69 16.19 19.08
CA ASP A 210 3.78 17.34 18.92
C ASP A 210 3.24 17.47 17.50
N HIS A 211 4.03 17.04 16.49
CA HIS A 211 3.56 16.97 15.12
C HIS A 211 2.61 15.80 14.90
N LEU A 212 2.90 14.65 15.52
CA LEU A 212 2.07 13.46 15.44
C LEU A 212 0.67 13.69 16.04
N LEU A 213 0.60 14.38 17.18
CA LEU A 213 -0.65 14.67 17.89
C LEU A 213 -1.55 15.69 17.17
N LYS A 214 -1.03 16.41 16.16
CA LYS A 214 -1.86 17.29 15.31
C LYS A 214 -2.78 16.48 14.38
N PHE A 215 -2.43 15.23 14.09
CA PHE A 215 -3.25 14.38 13.23
C PHE A 215 -4.41 13.78 14.04
N PRO A 216 -5.66 13.81 13.52
CA PRO A 216 -6.81 13.24 14.20
C PRO A 216 -6.71 11.71 14.37
N GLY A 217 -5.97 11.06 13.46
CA GLY A 217 -5.71 9.63 13.47
C GLY A 217 -4.43 9.32 12.71
N PHE A 218 -3.60 8.43 13.26
CA PHE A 218 -2.31 8.06 12.69
C PHE A 218 -1.96 6.62 13.01
N ILE A 219 -1.04 6.05 12.23
CA ILE A 219 -0.49 4.72 12.44
C ILE A 219 1.02 4.91 12.57
N ALA A 220 1.58 4.70 13.76
CA ALA A 220 2.97 5.02 14.02
C ALA A 220 3.75 3.84 14.62
N GLY A 221 5.04 3.74 14.27
CA GLY A 221 5.97 2.78 14.84
C GLY A 221 6.93 3.46 15.82
N VAL A 222 7.09 2.90 17.02
CA VAL A 222 7.97 3.44 18.07
C VAL A 222 8.78 2.33 18.73
N THR A 223 9.97 2.69 19.19
CA THR A 223 10.86 1.80 19.97
C THR A 223 11.02 2.26 21.42
N ASN A 224 10.54 3.47 21.74
CA ASN A 224 10.69 4.04 23.06
C ASN A 224 9.55 3.55 24.00
N PRO A 225 9.86 2.95 25.15
CA PRO A 225 8.84 2.45 26.09
C PRO A 225 8.03 3.57 26.75
N ALA A 226 8.49 4.83 26.72
CA ALA A 226 7.74 5.98 27.25
C ALA A 226 6.33 6.11 26.63
N PHE A 227 6.14 5.61 25.40
CA PHE A 227 4.81 5.58 24.79
C PHE A 227 3.82 4.68 25.55
N GLU A 228 4.27 3.62 26.22
CA GLU A 228 3.40 2.75 27.02
C GLU A 228 2.88 3.44 28.29
N GLU A 229 3.71 4.28 28.90
CA GLU A 229 3.40 5.01 30.14
C GLU A 229 2.44 6.19 29.94
N HIS A 230 2.26 6.64 28.68
CA HIS A 230 1.43 7.80 28.35
C HIS A 230 0.24 7.46 27.43
N PRO A 231 -0.86 6.91 27.98
CA PRO A 231 -2.08 6.58 27.22
C PRO A 231 -2.80 7.76 26.56
N GLN A 232 -2.37 9.00 26.82
CA GLN A 232 -2.92 10.21 26.21
C GLN A 232 -2.48 10.42 24.75
N TRP A 233 -1.38 9.77 24.35
CA TRP A 233 -0.79 9.94 23.02
C TRP A 233 -1.38 9.02 21.96
N TRP A 234 -2.08 7.97 22.36
CA TRP A 234 -2.62 6.93 21.47
C TRP A 234 -3.97 6.43 21.98
N ASP A 235 -4.72 5.79 21.08
CA ASP A 235 -5.99 5.15 21.38
C ASP A 235 -5.82 3.63 21.45
N VAL A 236 -4.97 3.06 20.60
CA VAL A 236 -4.62 1.64 20.59
C VAL A 236 -3.11 1.48 20.55
N LEU A 237 -2.56 0.70 21.48
CA LEU A 237 -1.15 0.33 21.56
C LEU A 237 -1.00 -1.16 21.24
N CYS A 238 -0.23 -1.47 20.21
CA CYS A 238 0.12 -2.82 19.80
C CYS A 238 1.56 -3.08 20.20
N ASN A 239 1.77 -3.87 21.26
CA ASN A 239 3.10 -4.26 21.70
C ASN A 239 3.55 -5.50 20.89
N ILE A 240 4.59 -5.32 20.07
CA ILE A 240 5.15 -6.35 19.19
C ILE A 240 5.92 -7.40 19.99
N ASP A 241 6.57 -6.98 21.08
CA ASP A 241 7.39 -7.86 21.92
C ASP A 241 6.53 -8.85 22.71
N THR A 242 5.43 -8.36 23.28
CA THR A 242 4.52 -9.19 24.09
C THR A 242 3.36 -9.78 23.28
N GLY A 243 3.15 -9.30 22.05
CA GLY A 243 1.98 -9.67 21.24
C GLY A 243 0.66 -9.26 21.89
N ARG A 244 0.64 -8.19 22.69
CA ARG A 244 -0.57 -7.69 23.36
C ARG A 244 -1.10 -6.43 22.72
N ILE A 245 -2.42 -6.29 22.68
CA ILE A 245 -3.10 -5.08 22.23
C ILE A 245 -3.77 -4.43 23.44
N THR A 246 -3.40 -3.18 23.70
CA THR A 246 -3.94 -2.36 24.80
C THR A 246 -4.75 -1.22 24.21
N VAL A 247 -5.94 -1.00 24.76
CA VAL A 247 -6.80 0.15 24.40
C VAL A 247 -6.67 1.21 25.49
N SER A 248 -6.52 2.47 25.09
CA SER A 248 -6.35 3.56 26.05
C SER A 248 -7.60 3.70 26.94
N PRO A 249 -7.44 3.80 28.27
CA PRO A 249 -8.56 4.04 29.20
C PRO A 249 -9.24 5.38 28.96
N LEU A 250 -8.50 6.34 28.37
CA LEU A 250 -8.95 7.70 28.09
C LEU A 250 -9.75 7.82 26.79
N LEU A 251 -9.93 6.71 26.06
CA LEU A 251 -10.74 6.68 24.85
C LEU A 251 -12.20 6.96 25.23
N ALA A 252 -12.58 8.24 25.18
CA ALA A 252 -13.93 8.68 25.48
C ALA A 252 -14.90 7.94 24.57
N ASN A 253 -15.83 7.20 25.17
CA ASN A 253 -16.98 6.69 24.45
C ASN A 253 -17.73 7.91 23.89
N PRO A 254 -17.94 8.07 22.57
CA PRO A 254 -18.62 9.23 22.01
C PRO A 254 -20.04 9.43 22.59
N GLN A 255 -20.62 8.40 23.21
CA GLN A 255 -21.89 8.48 23.95
C GLN A 255 -21.79 9.23 25.29
N ARG A 256 -20.59 9.36 25.88
CA ARG A 256 -20.38 10.04 27.18
C ARG A 256 -20.03 11.52 27.04
N SER A 257 -19.62 11.97 25.86
CA SER A 257 -19.37 13.39 25.56
C SER A 257 -20.62 14.18 25.16
N MET A 258 -21.78 13.52 25.04
CA MET A 258 -23.07 14.18 24.78
C MET A 258 -23.94 14.42 26.03
N SER A 259 -23.40 14.28 27.24
CA SER A 259 -24.09 14.84 28.42
C SER A 259 -23.69 16.31 28.59
N PRO A 260 -24.59 17.29 28.36
CA PRO A 260 -24.32 18.64 28.78
C PRO A 260 -24.27 18.72 30.31
N SER A 261 -23.38 19.57 30.77
CA SER A 261 -23.01 19.90 32.14
C SER A 261 -24.19 20.14 33.10
N HIS A 262 -23.96 19.80 34.36
CA HIS A 262 -24.60 20.35 35.57
C HIS A 262 -26.14 20.35 35.65
N ASP A 263 -26.69 19.50 36.51
CA ASP A 263 -27.82 19.94 37.33
C ASP A 263 -27.60 19.51 38.79
N VAL A 264 -27.42 20.54 39.62
CA VAL A 264 -27.32 20.46 41.08
C VAL A 264 -28.73 20.24 41.60
N ARG A 265 -29.13 18.99 41.85
CA ARG A 265 -30.34 18.72 42.63
C ARG A 265 -30.01 17.86 43.84
N LYS A 266 -29.90 18.60 44.95
CA LYS A 266 -30.01 18.21 46.36
C LYS A 266 -30.55 16.78 46.55
N SER A 267 -29.72 15.95 47.15
CA SER A 267 -30.14 14.90 48.07
C SER A 267 -30.96 15.52 49.20
N VAL A 268 -32.28 15.43 49.11
CA VAL A 268 -33.15 15.53 50.28
C VAL A 268 -33.28 14.11 50.81
N GLU A 269 -32.54 13.82 51.88
CA GLU A 269 -32.84 12.70 52.77
C GLU A 269 -34.27 12.88 53.30
N VAL A 270 -35.16 11.94 52.96
CA VAL A 270 -36.41 11.78 53.69
C VAL A 270 -36.15 10.68 54.72
N THR A 271 -35.78 11.10 55.92
CA THR A 271 -35.72 10.26 57.10
C THR A 271 -37.12 9.71 57.40
N ILE A 272 -37.27 8.39 57.30
CA ILE A 272 -38.44 7.66 57.78
C ILE A 272 -38.41 7.71 59.31
N THR A 273 -39.20 8.59 59.93
CA THR A 273 -39.54 8.48 61.35
C THR A 273 -40.83 7.68 61.49
N GLN A 274 -40.68 6.42 61.91
CA GLN A 274 -41.75 5.66 62.56
C GLN A 274 -42.09 6.33 63.90
N SER A 275 -43.38 6.52 64.20
CA SER A 275 -43.84 6.66 65.58
C SER A 275 -45.28 6.20 65.76
N LYS A 276 -45.41 5.15 66.58
CA LYS A 276 -46.53 4.66 67.41
C LYS A 276 -47.85 4.26 66.75
#